data_AF-A0A2E5LIA4-F1
#
_entry.id   AF-A0A2E5LIA4-F1
#
_cell.length_a   1.000
_cell.length_b   1.000
_cell.length_c   1.000
_cell.angle_alpha   90.00
_cell.angle_beta   90.00
_cell.angle_gamma   90.00
#
_symmetry.space_group_name_H-M   'P 1'
#
loop_
_entity.id
_entity.type
_entity.pdbx_description
1 polymer ?
#
loop_
_entity_poly.entity_id
_entity_poly.type
_entity_poly.pdbx_seq_one_letter_code
_entity_poly.pdbx_strand_id
1 'polypeptide(L)' 'RRGDKVVTAGGIYGTVAKVTNEAEVALEIADGVRVRVARGTISEVISKTEPANDTAKK' A
#
# COMPACT_ATOMS: atom_id res chain seq x y z
N ARG A 1 1.48 7.65 1.19
CA ARG A 1 2.96 7.72 1.26
C ARG A 1 3.52 6.75 0.23
N ARG A 2 4.69 7.01 -0.34
CA ARG A 2 5.32 6.15 -1.39
C ARG A 2 6.47 5.40 -0.73
N GLY A 3 6.69 4.15 -1.11
CA GLY A 3 7.76 3.32 -0.53
C GLY A 3 7.31 2.40 0.62
N ASP A 4 6.02 2.39 0.97
CA ASP A 4 5.50 1.50 2.01
C ASP A 4 5.50 0.06 1.49
N LYS A 5 6.16 -0.85 2.21
CA LYS A 5 6.06 -2.29 1.95
C LYS A 5 4.76 -2.82 2.53
N VAL A 6 4.00 -3.50 1.72
CA VAL A 6 2.68 -4.04 2.06
C VAL A 6 2.58 -5.49 1.63
N VAL A 7 1.76 -6.26 2.35
CA VAL A 7 1.36 -7.60 1.96
C VAL A 7 -0.13 -7.60 1.62
N THR A 8 -0.46 -8.20 0.49
CA THR A 8 -1.85 -8.36 0.04
C THR A 8 -2.41 -9.70 0.50
N ALA A 9 -3.73 -9.86 0.46
CA ALA A 9 -4.45 -11.07 0.90
C ALA A 9 -4.02 -12.38 0.20
N GLY A 10 -3.29 -12.29 -0.91
CA GLY A 10 -2.69 -13.43 -1.60
C GLY A 10 -1.28 -13.81 -1.14
N GLY A 11 -0.76 -13.19 -0.07
CA GLY A 11 0.63 -13.39 0.38
C GLY A 11 1.67 -12.70 -0.49
N ILE A 12 1.26 -11.74 -1.33
CA ILE A 12 2.16 -11.03 -2.23
C ILE A 12 2.74 -9.83 -1.50
N TYR A 13 4.07 -9.75 -1.48
CA TYR A 13 4.83 -8.60 -1.01
C TYR A 13 5.01 -7.60 -2.14
N GLY A 14 4.69 -6.34 -1.88
CA GLY A 14 4.88 -5.27 -2.84
C GLY A 14 5.17 -3.94 -2.17
N THR A 15 5.65 -2.99 -2.95
CA THR A 15 5.94 -1.63 -2.50
C THR A 15 4.92 -0.67 -3.10
N VAL A 16 4.36 0.22 -2.28
CA VAL A 16 3.38 1.20 -2.74
C VAL A 16 4.08 2.25 -3.61
N ALA A 17 3.86 2.18 -4.92
CA ALA A 17 4.40 3.12 -5.90
C ALA A 17 3.60 4.43 -5.90
N LYS A 18 2.26 4.32 -5.91
CA LYS A 18 1.37 5.47 -5.93
C LYS A 18 -0.03 5.10 -5.45
N VAL A 19 -0.62 5.93 -4.61
CA VAL A 19 -2.05 5.87 -4.30
C VAL A 19 -2.78 6.60 -5.42
N THR A 20 -3.59 5.88 -6.18
CA THR A 20 -4.31 6.44 -7.33
C THR A 20 -5.67 6.96 -6.90
N ASN A 21 -6.33 6.23 -5.99
CA ASN A 21 -7.62 6.61 -5.43
C ASN A 21 -7.78 6.01 -4.02
N GLU A 22 -8.84 6.37 -3.29
CA GLU A 22 -9.06 5.87 -1.93
C GLU A 22 -9.41 4.37 -1.89
N ALA A 23 -9.95 3.85 -3.00
CA ALA A 23 -10.29 2.45 -3.19
C ALA A 23 -9.18 1.61 -3.86
N GLU A 24 -8.24 2.23 -4.59
CA GLU A 24 -7.26 1.52 -5.42
C GLU A 24 -5.84 2.07 -5.23
N VAL A 25 -4.88 1.17 -5.03
CA VAL A 25 -3.47 1.49 -4.81
C VAL A 25 -2.63 0.79 -5.87
N ALA A 26 -1.68 1.51 -6.46
CA ALA A 26 -0.68 0.93 -7.34
C ALA A 26 0.50 0.41 -6.49
N LEU A 27 0.71 -0.91 -6.54
CA LEU A 27 1.86 -1.58 -5.96
C LEU A 27 2.81 -1.99 -7.07
N GLU A 28 4.10 -1.95 -6.75
CA GLU A 28 5.16 -2.51 -7.56
C GLU A 28 5.69 -3.74 -6.84
N ILE A 29 5.64 -4.90 -7.49
CA ILE A 29 6.04 -6.20 -6.92
C ILE A 29 7.46 -6.56 -7.40
N ALA A 30 7.78 -6.18 -8.64
CA ALA A 30 9.08 -6.39 -9.26
C ALA A 30 9.36 -5.26 -10.25
N ASP A 31 10.61 -5.17 -10.71
CA ASP A 31 11.05 -4.11 -11.63
C ASP A 31 10.23 -4.14 -12.94
N GLY A 32 9.55 -3.03 -13.24
CA GLY A 32 8.62 -2.92 -14.37
C GLY A 32 7.23 -3.56 -14.17
N VAL A 33 6.97 -4.24 -13.05
CA VAL A 33 5.68 -4.89 -12.76
C VAL A 33 4.87 -4.06 -11.77
N ARG A 34 3.94 -3.25 -12.31
CA ARG A 34 2.98 -2.45 -11.54
C ARG A 34 1.60 -3.06 -11.59
N VAL A 35 1.03 -3.33 -10.43
CA VAL A 35 -0.30 -3.91 -10.27
C VAL A 35 -1.17 -2.95 -9.49
N ARG A 36 -2.44 -2.83 -9.89
CA ARG A 36 -3.45 -2.10 -9.11
C ARG A 36 -4.19 -3.11 -8.25
N VAL A 37 -4.24 -2.86 -6.96
CA VAL A 37 -5.00 -3.67 -6.02
C VAL A 37 -5.97 -2.80 -5.26
N ALA A 38 -7.09 -3.38 -4.88
CA ALA A 38 -8.05 -2.70 -4.03
C ALA A 38 -7.45 -2.51 -2.64
N ARG A 39 -7.62 -1.32 -2.06
CA ARG A 39 -7.11 -1.01 -0.71
C ARG A 39 -7.63 -2.01 0.34
N GLY A 40 -8.87 -2.49 0.18
CA GLY A 40 -9.46 -3.51 1.07
C GLY A 40 -8.80 -4.89 1.01
N THR A 41 -7.95 -5.15 0.01
CA THR A 41 -7.21 -6.41 -0.12
C THR A 41 -5.79 -6.35 0.44
N ILE A 42 -5.38 -5.20 0.98
CA ILE A 42 -4.10 -5.05 1.68
C ILE A 42 -4.29 -5.60 3.09
N SER A 43 -3.60 -6.69 3.41
CA SER A 43 -3.73 -7.38 4.70
C SER A 43 -2.91 -6.70 5.78
N GLU A 44 -1.65 -6.38 5.50
CA GLU A 44 -0.78 -5.68 6.44
C GLU A 44 0.19 -4.74 5.74
N VAL A 45 0.59 -3.68 6.45
CA VAL A 45 1.64 -2.75 6.05
C VAL A 45 2.86 -3.07 6.89
N ILE A 46 3.89 -3.64 6.27
CA ILE A 46 5.09 -4.19 6.94
C ILE A 46 6.07 -3.08 7.29
N SER A 47 6.19 -2.03 6.47
CA SER A 47 7.05 -0.89 6.76
C SER A 47 6.22 0.31 7.16
N LYS A 48 6.08 0.49 8.47
CA LYS A 48 5.55 1.70 9.11
C LYS A 48 6.73 2.56 9.56
N THR A 49 7.43 3.20 8.63
CA THR A 49 8.37 4.26 9.03
C THR A 49 7.54 5.50 9.33
N GLU A 50 7.25 5.64 10.62
CA GLU A 50 6.43 6.65 11.30
C GLU A 50 4.94 6.72 10.92
N PRO A 51 4.01 6.97 11.85
CA PRO A 51 2.65 7.34 11.51
C PRO A 51 2.59 8.83 11.17
N ALA A 52 2.14 9.21 9.98
CA ALA A 52 1.41 10.46 9.84
C ALA A 52 0.16 10.16 9.04
N ASN A 53 -0.89 9.87 9.78
CA ASN A 53 -2.12 10.66 9.77
C ASN A 53 -3.11 9.88 10.63
N ASP A 54 -3.00 10.04 11.95
CA ASP A 54 -4.20 10.03 12.76
C ASP A 54 -4.81 11.42 12.56
N THR A 55 -5.67 11.49 11.56
CA THR A 55 -6.59 12.59 11.36
C THR A 55 -7.32 12.84 12.66
N ALA A 56 -7.14 14.07 13.17
CA ALA A 56 -8.03 14.76 14.07
C ALA A 56 -9.48 14.27 13.93
N LYS A 57 -10.02 13.65 14.98
CA LYS A 57 -11.44 13.68 15.24
C LYS A 57 -11.74 13.59 16.74
N LYS A 58 -11.77 14.78 17.32
CA LYS A 58 -12.54 15.25 18.48
C LYS A 58 -12.16 14.74 19.87
#